data_AF-A0A2P9HEC1-F1
#
_entry.id   AF-A0A2P9HEC1-F1
#
_cell.length_a   1.000
_cell.length_b   1.000
_cell.length_c   1.000
_cell.angle_alpha   90.00
_cell.angle_beta   90.00
_cell.angle_gamma   90.00
#
_symmetry.space_group_name_H-M   'P 1'
#
loop_
_entity.id
_entity.type
_entity.pdbx_description
1 polymer ?
#
loop_
_entity_poly.entity_id
_entity_poly.type
_entity_poly.pdbx_seq_one_letter_code
_entity_poly.pdbx_strand_id
1 'polypeptide(L)'
;MPPDWYKLKPYRARAVHEPRAVLKEFGTIISDDVEIRVSDSTAMVRFLVLPMRPEGTDDLTEDQLADLVTRDAMIGVIPVEYIKRAA
;
A
#
# COMPACT_ATOMS: atom_id res chain seq x y z
N MET A 1 -11.35 -10.06 5.70
CA MET A 1 -12.32 -9.51 4.72
C MET A 1 -11.76 -8.23 4.11
N PRO A 2 -12.05 -7.93 2.83
CA PRO A 2 -11.63 -6.66 2.24
C PRO A 2 -12.29 -5.48 2.97
N PRO A 3 -11.61 -4.34 3.06
CA PRO A 3 -12.20 -3.11 3.60
C PRO A 3 -13.48 -2.73 2.86
N ASP A 4 -14.39 -2.01 3.52
CA ASP A 4 -15.65 -1.59 2.89
C ASP A 4 -15.42 -0.68 1.69
N TRP A 5 -14.49 0.27 1.81
CA TRP A 5 -14.12 1.19 0.74
C TRP A 5 -13.63 0.46 -0.53
N TYR A 6 -12.95 -0.67 -0.37
CA TYR A 6 -12.38 -1.45 -1.49
C TYR A 6 -13.46 -1.98 -2.44
N LYS A 7 -14.66 -2.24 -1.90
CA LYS A 7 -15.81 -2.74 -2.66
C LYS A 7 -16.62 -1.62 -3.33
N LEU A 8 -16.45 -0.37 -2.91
CA LEU A 8 -17.28 0.74 -3.37
C LEU A 8 -16.96 1.10 -4.83
N LYS A 9 -18.02 1.47 -5.58
CA LYS A 9 -17.90 1.91 -6.99
C LYS A 9 -16.89 3.04 -7.20
N PRO A 10 -16.80 4.08 -6.34
CA PRO A 10 -15.83 5.15 -6.52
C PRO A 10 -14.39 4.66 -6.54
N TYR A 11 -13.98 3.80 -5.60
CA TYR A 11 -12.63 3.24 -5.58
C TYR A 11 -12.36 2.40 -6.84
N ARG A 12 -13.26 1.46 -7.15
CA ARG A 12 -13.10 0.54 -8.29
C ARG A 12 -13.01 1.25 -9.64
N ALA A 13 -13.77 2.33 -9.83
CA ALA A 13 -13.74 3.10 -11.08
C ALA A 13 -12.48 3.98 -11.17
N ARG A 14 -12.06 4.59 -10.05
CA ARG A 14 -11.00 5.60 -10.05
C ARG A 14 -9.60 4.99 -9.98
N ALA A 15 -9.42 3.86 -9.29
CA ALA A 15 -8.11 3.25 -9.10
C ALA A 15 -7.39 2.94 -10.42
N VAL A 16 -8.12 2.58 -11.49
CA VAL A 16 -7.54 2.29 -12.82
C VAL A 16 -7.35 3.52 -13.70
N HIS A 17 -8.07 4.62 -13.45
CA HIS A 17 -8.07 5.81 -14.31
C HIS A 17 -7.26 6.97 -13.73
N GLU A 18 -7.25 7.12 -12.41
CA GLU A 18 -6.60 8.21 -11.69
C GLU A 18 -5.87 7.69 -10.43
N PRO A 19 -4.98 6.68 -10.57
CA PRO A 19 -4.36 6.02 -9.42
C PRO A 19 -3.60 6.99 -8.50
N ARG A 20 -2.89 7.99 -9.05
CA ARG A 20 -2.18 9.00 -8.25
C ARG A 20 -3.13 9.83 -7.39
N ALA A 21 -4.30 10.19 -7.91
CA ALA A 21 -5.29 10.97 -7.17
C ALA A 21 -5.91 10.14 -6.04
N VAL A 22 -6.22 8.87 -6.32
CA VAL A 22 -6.71 7.93 -5.29
C VAL A 22 -5.66 7.73 -4.20
N LEU A 23 -4.40 7.47 -4.54
CA LEU A 23 -3.33 7.33 -3.55
C LEU A 23 -3.16 8.58 -2.68
N LYS A 24 -3.27 9.77 -3.29
CA LYS A 24 -3.20 11.05 -2.55
C LYS A 24 -4.31 11.18 -1.51
N GLU A 25 -5.51 10.64 -1.76
CA GLU A 25 -6.61 10.63 -0.77
C GLU A 25 -6.30 9.73 0.44
N PHE A 26 -5.46 8.71 0.27
CA PHE A 26 -4.92 7.90 1.36
C PHE A 26 -3.69 8.53 2.05
N GLY A 27 -3.25 9.71 1.60
CA GLY A 27 -2.03 10.37 2.08
C GLY A 27 -0.75 9.95 1.36
N THR A 28 -0.84 9.08 0.35
CA THR A 28 0.32 8.55 -0.38
C THR A 28 0.60 9.39 -1.61
N ILE A 29 1.74 10.07 -1.60
CA ILE A 29 2.19 10.89 -2.73
C ILE A 29 3.36 10.17 -3.39
N ILE A 30 3.14 9.67 -4.61
CA ILE A 30 4.17 9.03 -5.43
C ILE A 30 4.68 10.04 -6.45
N SER A 31 6.01 10.18 -6.54
CA SER A 31 6.66 11.08 -7.49
C SER A 31 6.36 10.70 -8.94
N ASP A 32 6.38 11.68 -9.85
CA ASP A 32 5.99 11.50 -11.24
C ASP A 32 6.94 10.59 -12.03
N ASP A 33 8.19 10.47 -11.60
CA ASP A 33 9.21 9.58 -12.16
C ASP A 33 9.05 8.11 -11.71
N VAL A 34 8.22 7.84 -10.71
CA VAL A 34 7.94 6.48 -10.22
C VAL A 34 6.72 5.91 -10.95
N GLU A 35 6.89 4.78 -11.62
CA GLU A 35 5.80 4.05 -12.29
C GLU A 35 4.76 3.54 -11.28
N ILE A 36 3.47 3.73 -11.59
CA ILE A 36 2.37 3.09 -10.86
C ILE A 36 1.72 2.03 -11.74
N ARG A 37 1.67 0.79 -11.23
CA ARG A 37 0.98 -0.33 -11.86
C ARG A 37 -0.26 -0.70 -11.05
N VAL A 38 -1.40 -0.76 -11.72
CA VAL A 38 -2.67 -1.17 -11.11
C VAL A 38 -3.03 -2.56 -11.60
N SER A 39 -3.08 -3.52 -10.68
CA SER A 39 -3.46 -4.90 -10.99
C SER A 39 -4.95 -5.13 -10.71
N ASP A 40 -5.78 -5.07 -11.74
CA ASP A 40 -7.21 -5.42 -11.62
C ASP A 40 -7.40 -6.94 -11.54
N SER A 41 -7.92 -7.42 -10.40
CA SER A 41 -8.04 -8.85 -10.07
C SER A 41 -9.29 -9.50 -10.69
N THR A 42 -9.41 -9.44 -12.02
CA THR A 42 -10.58 -9.94 -12.78
C THR A 42 -10.58 -11.45 -13.02
N ALA A 43 -9.41 -12.08 -13.01
CA ALA A 43 -9.26 -13.53 -13.13
C ALA A 43 -9.28 -14.23 -11.76
N MET A 44 -9.01 -15.53 -11.73
CA MET A 44 -8.81 -16.31 -10.49
C MET A 44 -7.49 -15.98 -9.75
N VAL A 45 -6.72 -15.01 -10.25
CA VAL A 45 -5.46 -14.57 -9.63
C VAL A 45 -5.76 -13.53 -8.55
N ARG A 46 -5.04 -13.63 -7.43
CA ARG A 46 -5.05 -12.65 -6.36
C ARG A 46 -3.64 -12.11 -6.16
N PHE A 47 -3.56 -10.81 -5.95
CA PHE A 47 -2.31 -10.10 -5.77
C PHE A 47 -2.21 -9.61 -4.32
N LEU A 48 -0.96 -9.49 -3.88
CA LEU A 48 -0.57 -8.84 -2.66
C LEU A 48 0.57 -7.88 -3.03
N VAL A 49 0.55 -6.67 -2.50
CA VAL A 49 1.71 -5.80 -2.56
C VAL A 49 2.68 -6.20 -1.47
N LEU A 50 3.93 -6.50 -1.85
CA LEU A 50 5.05 -6.57 -0.92
C LEU A 50 5.61 -5.14 -0.78
N PRO A 51 5.39 -4.45 0.34
CA PRO A 51 5.86 -3.08 0.50
C PRO A 51 7.38 -3.03 0.58
N MET A 52 7.95 -1.88 0.21
CA MET A 52 9.36 -1.59 0.42
C MET A 52 9.65 -1.56 1.92
N ARG A 53 10.76 -2.19 2.34
CA ARG A 53 11.20 -2.15 3.73
C ARG A 53 11.56 -0.70 4.09
N PRO A 54 10.99 -0.11 5.16
CA PRO A 54 11.35 1.24 5.56
C PRO A 54 12.76 1.31 6.14
N GLU A 55 13.41 2.45 5.98
CA GLU A 55 14.72 2.74 6.55
C GLU A 55 14.72 2.64 8.09
N GLY A 56 15.90 2.40 8.67
CA GLY A 56 16.10 2.36 10.12
C GLY A 56 15.57 1.08 10.79
N THR A 57 15.15 0.08 10.01
CA THR A 57 14.65 -1.21 10.51
C THR A 57 15.70 -2.31 10.50
N ASP A 58 16.97 -2.02 10.26
CA ASP A 58 18.04 -3.02 10.10
C ASP A 58 18.17 -3.99 11.28
N ASP A 59 17.92 -3.49 12.49
CA ASP A 59 18.01 -4.25 13.75
C ASP A 59 16.72 -5.01 14.11
N LEU A 60 15.63 -4.86 13.33
CA LEU A 60 14.35 -5.49 13.62
C LEU A 60 14.34 -6.98 13.25
N THR A 61 13.68 -7.78 14.08
CA THR A 61 13.38 -9.19 13.78
C THR A 61 12.30 -9.31 12.70
N GLU A 62 12.11 -10.53 12.20
CA GLU A 62 11.01 -10.85 11.27
C GLU A 62 9.64 -10.48 11.84
N ASP A 63 9.34 -10.88 13.08
CA ASP A 63 8.06 -10.57 13.74
C ASP A 63 7.86 -9.05 13.86
N GLN A 64 8.91 -8.31 14.23
CA GLN A 64 8.86 -6.85 14.34
C GLN A 64 8.65 -6.17 12.98
N LEU A 65 9.21 -6.72 11.89
CA LEU A 65 8.95 -6.24 10.54
C LEU A 65 7.52 -6.56 10.10
N ALA A 66 7.02 -7.74 10.43
CA ALA A 66 5.65 -8.16 10.12
C ALA A 66 4.62 -7.23 10.80
N ASP A 67 4.88 -6.78 12.03
CA ASP A 67 4.04 -5.82 12.76
C ASP A 67 3.92 -4.46 12.05
N LEU A 68 4.88 -4.09 11.20
CA LEU A 68 4.81 -2.85 10.41
C LEU A 68 3.90 -2.99 9.18
N VAL A 69 3.69 -4.21 8.68
CA VAL A 69 2.95 -4.46 7.43
C VAL A 69 1.46 -4.48 7.71
N THR A 70 0.80 -3.36 7.39
CA THR A 70 -0.65 -3.26 7.52
C THR A 70 -1.39 -3.83 6.32
N ARG A 71 -2.68 -4.12 6.49
CA ARG A 71 -3.57 -4.52 5.40
C ARG A 71 -3.59 -3.50 4.26
N ASP A 72 -3.59 -2.21 4.58
CA ASP A 72 -3.70 -1.15 3.59
C ASP A 72 -2.38 -1.02 2.79
N ALA A 73 -1.23 -1.31 3.42
CA ALA A 73 0.05 -1.46 2.73
C ALA A 73 0.06 -2.68 1.78
N MET A 74 -0.53 -3.81 2.20
CA MET A 74 -0.67 -5.01 1.36
C MET A 74 -1.66 -4.84 0.20
N ILE A 75 -2.60 -3.89 0.29
CA ILE A 75 -3.44 -3.48 -0.85
C ILE A 75 -2.68 -2.52 -1.78
N GLY A 76 -1.67 -1.81 -1.26
CA GLY A 76 -0.85 -0.87 -2.01
C GLY A 76 -1.34 0.58 -1.99
N VAL A 77 -2.16 0.96 -1.00
CA VAL A 77 -2.67 2.33 -0.88
C VAL A 77 -1.82 3.22 0.03
N ILE A 78 -0.98 2.62 0.89
CA ILE A 78 -0.03 3.32 1.76
C ILE A 78 1.36 2.64 1.77
N PRO A 79 2.45 3.39 1.96
CA PRO A 79 3.74 2.81 2.27
C PRO A 79 3.77 2.25 3.70
N VAL A 80 4.78 1.42 3.99
CA VAL A 80 5.14 1.09 5.37
C VAL A 80 6.15 2.11 5.84
N GLU A 81 5.91 2.71 6.99
CA GLU A 81 6.78 3.72 7.60
C GLU A 81 7.25 3.24 8.97
N TYR A 82 8.48 3.61 9.35
CA TYR A 82 9.05 3.31 10.65
C TYR A 82 9.77 4.53 11.19
N ILE A 83 9.44 4.91 12.43
CA ILE A 83 10.13 5.98 13.15
C ILE A 83 10.82 5.33 14.36
N LYS A 84 12.16 5.24 14.31
CA LYS A 84 12.96 4.78 15.44
C LYS A 84 12.80 5.81 16.57
N ARG A 85 12.04 5.46 17.61
CA ARG A 85 11.94 6.31 18.80
C ARG A 85 13.25 6.24 19.56
N ALA A 86 13.84 7.40 19.86
CA ALA A 86 14.96 7.47 20.78
C ALA A 86 14.48 6.99 22.17
N ALA A 87 15.24 6.06 22.75
CA ALA A 87 15.04 5.60 24.12
C ALA A 87 15.42 6.69 25.13
#